data_AF-A0A210P972-F1
#
_entry.id   AF-A0A210P972-F1
#
_cell.length_a   1.000
_cell.length_b   1.000
_cell.length_c   1.000
_cell.angle_alpha   90.00
_cell.angle_beta   90.00
_cell.angle_gamma   90.00
#
_symmetry.space_group_name_H-M   'P 1'
#
loop_
_entity.id
_entity.type
_entity.pdbx_description
1 polymer ?
#
loop_
_entity_poly.entity_id
_entity_poly.type
_entity_poly.pdbx_seq_one_letter_code
_entity_poly.pdbx_strand_id
1 'polypeptide(L)'
;MAYEVIFYEDENGVSEVNEFLQHLDNSNQKSDKALLKKIIHQVNMLELLGNKLNEPQAKFLKGYKYPLMELRPIPERFFYASWQGNKFILLHHYTKKQNKTDIKEVQKALDKLDDWYERKGR
;
A
#
# COMPACT_ATOMS: atom_id res chain seq x y z
N MET A 1 -13.48 10.98 -12.41
CA MET A 1 -13.78 9.70 -11.72
C MET A 1 -12.67 9.47 -10.72
N ALA A 2 -13.01 9.10 -9.48
CA ALA A 2 -12.02 8.72 -8.49
C ALA A 2 -11.55 7.28 -8.76
N TYR A 3 -10.31 6.99 -8.42
CA TYR A 3 -9.77 5.64 -8.37
C TYR A 3 -10.24 4.95 -7.10
N GLU A 4 -10.35 3.62 -7.14
CA GLU A 4 -10.70 2.79 -5.98
C GLU A 4 -9.43 2.17 -5.40
N VAL A 5 -9.29 2.17 -4.07
CA VAL A 5 -8.21 1.47 -3.39
C VAL A 5 -8.77 0.24 -2.68
N ILE A 6 -8.25 -0.93 -3.03
CA ILE A 6 -8.62 -2.23 -2.47
C ILE A 6 -7.45 -2.74 -1.63
N PHE A 7 -7.73 -3.41 -0.53
CA PHE A 7 -6.69 -4.08 0.26
C PHE A 7 -6.53 -5.50 -0.24
N TYR A 8 -5.28 -5.93 -0.42
CA TYR A 8 -4.98 -7.34 -0.66
C TYR A 8 -5.52 -8.17 0.50
N GLU A 9 -6.22 -9.25 0.16
CA GLU A 9 -6.66 -10.30 1.06
C GLU A 9 -6.11 -11.61 0.51
N ASP A 10 -5.54 -12.46 1.36
CA ASP A 10 -5.07 -13.79 0.97
C ASP A 10 -6.23 -14.76 0.65
N GLU A 11 -5.91 -16.03 0.43
CA GLU A 11 -6.90 -17.09 0.18
C GLU A 11 -7.89 -17.31 1.34
N ASN A 12 -7.54 -16.91 2.57
CA ASN A 12 -8.36 -17.03 3.76
C ASN A 12 -9.14 -15.73 4.07
N GLY A 13 -9.00 -14.69 3.24
CA GLY A 13 -9.62 -13.38 3.46
C GLY A 13 -8.86 -12.50 4.46
N VAL A 14 -7.61 -12.82 4.76
CA VAL A 14 -6.78 -12.07 5.72
C VAL A 14 -6.00 -10.97 5.01
N SER A 15 -6.04 -9.75 5.55
CA SER A 15 -5.34 -8.59 5.02
C SER A 15 -4.47 -7.95 6.09
N GLU A 16 -3.15 -8.07 5.94
CA GLU A 16 -2.16 -7.44 6.83
C GLU A 16 -2.36 -5.92 6.92
N VAL A 17 -2.64 -5.26 5.79
CA VAL A 17 -2.87 -3.81 5.76
C VAL A 17 -4.12 -3.45 6.56
N ASN A 18 -5.21 -4.21 6.40
CA ASN A 18 -6.44 -3.99 7.15
C ASN A 18 -6.23 -4.21 8.65
N GLU A 19 -5.57 -5.29 9.05
CA GLU A 19 -5.24 -5.59 10.45
C GLU A 19 -4.41 -4.47 11.09
N PHE A 20 -3.43 -3.92 10.37
CA PHE A 20 -2.63 -2.80 10.84
C PHE A 20 -3.46 -1.53 11.04
N LEU A 21 -4.33 -1.18 10.07
CA LEU A 21 -5.20 -0.02 10.20
C LEU A 21 -6.18 -0.17 11.36
N GLN A 22 -6.76 -1.37 11.54
CA GLN A 22 -7.62 -1.69 12.68
C GLN A 22 -6.86 -1.59 14.01
N HIS A 23 -5.61 -2.04 14.07
CA HIS A 23 -4.77 -1.89 15.25
C HIS A 23 -4.58 -0.40 15.61
N LEU A 24 -4.21 0.44 14.64
CA LEU A 24 -4.06 1.88 14.85
C LEU A 24 -5.37 2.54 15.27
N ASP A 25 -6.50 2.08 14.72
CA ASP A 25 -7.81 2.62 15.06
C ASP A 25 -8.33 2.16 16.43
N ASN A 26 -7.90 0.99 16.91
CA ASN A 26 -8.24 0.54 18.26
C ASN A 26 -7.28 1.08 19.33
N SER A 27 -6.15 1.66 18.93
CA SER A 27 -5.16 2.23 19.86
C SER A 27 -5.62 3.55 20.49
N ASN A 28 -5.40 3.69 21.79
CA ASN A 28 -5.60 4.95 22.53
C ASN A 28 -4.38 5.89 22.47
N GLN A 29 -3.28 5.47 21.82
CA GLN A 29 -2.08 6.29 21.73
C GLN A 29 -2.24 7.42 20.71
N LYS A 30 -1.91 8.65 21.12
CA LYS A 30 -2.01 9.83 20.25
C LYS A 30 -1.13 9.72 19.00
N SER A 31 0.03 9.05 19.11
CA SER A 31 0.92 8.76 17.97
C SER A 31 0.23 7.91 16.92
N ASP A 32 -0.50 6.88 17.33
CA ASP A 32 -1.13 5.91 16.43
C ASP A 32 -2.31 6.56 15.71
N LYS A 33 -3.12 7.36 16.42
CA LYS A 33 -4.16 8.19 15.81
C LYS A 33 -3.61 9.18 14.79
N ALA A 34 -2.48 9.82 15.09
CA ALA A 34 -1.83 10.73 14.17
C ALA A 34 -1.26 10.00 12.94
N LEU A 35 -0.73 8.79 13.12
CA LEU A 35 -0.25 7.94 12.03
C LEU A 35 -1.41 7.48 11.13
N LEU A 36 -2.50 6.97 11.71
CA LEU A 36 -3.70 6.57 10.98
C LEU A 36 -4.23 7.71 10.10
N LYS A 37 -4.32 8.93 10.66
CA LYS A 37 -4.73 10.11 9.90
C LYS A 37 -3.83 10.40 8.70
N LYS A 38 -2.51 10.23 8.84
CA LYS A 38 -1.56 10.39 7.73
C LYS A 38 -1.75 9.32 6.67
N ILE A 39 -1.99 8.07 7.07
CA ILE A 39 -2.22 6.96 6.13
C ILE A 39 -3.51 7.21 5.34
N ILE A 40 -4.62 7.48 6.03
CA ILE A 40 -5.91 7.81 5.39
C ILE A 40 -5.74 8.99 4.42
N HIS A 41 -5.04 10.05 4.82
CA HIS A 41 -4.79 11.17 3.92
C HIS A 41 -4.04 10.76 2.65
N GLN A 42 -3.01 9.91 2.76
CA GLN A 42 -2.27 9.43 1.59
C GLN A 42 -3.12 8.51 0.69
N VAL A 43 -3.97 7.66 1.28
CA VAL A 43 -4.90 6.80 0.52
C VAL A 43 -5.92 7.66 -0.23
N ASN A 44 -6.51 8.66 0.41
CA ASN A 44 -7.45 9.58 -0.24
C ASN A 44 -6.78 10.34 -1.40
N MET A 45 -5.52 10.72 -1.25
CA MET A 45 -4.75 11.35 -2.33
C MET A 45 -4.52 10.39 -3.51
N LEU A 46 -4.29 9.10 -3.23
CA LEU A 46 -4.19 8.07 -4.27
C LEU A 46 -5.52 7.85 -4.99
N GLU A 47 -6.64 7.80 -4.27
CA GLU A 47 -7.98 7.70 -4.87
C GLU A 47 -8.30 8.92 -5.75
N LEU A 48 -7.88 10.12 -5.33
CA LEU A 48 -8.14 11.35 -6.08
C LEU A 48 -7.26 11.49 -7.33
N LEU A 49 -5.96 11.20 -7.21
CA LEU A 49 -4.97 11.52 -8.23
C LEU A 49 -4.53 10.31 -9.07
N GLY A 50 -4.69 9.09 -8.54
CA GLY A 50 -4.18 7.85 -9.12
C GLY A 50 -2.74 7.97 -9.59
N ASN A 51 -2.50 7.67 -10.87
CA ASN A 51 -1.17 7.70 -11.48
C ASN A 51 -0.52 9.10 -11.51
N LYS A 52 -1.27 10.17 -11.21
CA LYS A 52 -0.71 11.52 -11.06
C LYS A 52 -0.08 11.75 -9.68
N LEU A 53 -0.29 10.86 -8.72
CA LEU A 53 0.38 10.91 -7.42
C LEU A 53 1.86 10.49 -7.58
N ASN A 54 2.76 11.44 -7.31
CA ASN A 54 4.20 11.29 -7.53
C ASN A 54 4.99 11.66 -6.26
N GLU A 55 6.32 11.75 -6.36
CA GLU A 55 7.17 12.10 -5.21
C GLU A 55 6.84 13.54 -4.74
N PRO A 56 6.82 13.79 -3.42
CA PRO A 56 7.28 12.93 -2.33
C PRO A 56 6.25 11.90 -1.80
N GLN A 57 4.98 11.96 -2.19
CA GLN A 57 3.89 11.17 -1.61
C GLN A 57 3.89 9.72 -2.06
N ALA A 58 4.22 9.47 -3.33
CA ALA A 58 4.36 8.14 -3.89
C ALA A 58 5.64 8.02 -4.74
N LYS A 59 6.17 6.82 -4.86
CA LYS A 59 7.33 6.55 -5.70
C LYS A 59 7.14 5.29 -6.53
N PHE A 60 7.44 5.37 -7.82
CA PHE A 60 7.52 4.20 -8.68
C PHE A 60 8.83 3.42 -8.45
N LEU A 61 8.74 2.11 -8.27
CA LEU A 61 9.87 1.22 -8.07
C LEU A 61 10.22 0.52 -9.38
N LYS A 62 11.39 0.85 -9.95
CA LYS A 62 11.88 0.29 -11.21
C LYS A 62 12.64 -1.03 -10.98
N GLY A 63 12.65 -1.89 -11.99
CA GLY A 63 13.51 -3.09 -12.01
C GLY A 63 12.91 -4.34 -11.38
N TYR A 64 11.59 -4.36 -11.16
CA TYR A 64 10.87 -5.51 -10.60
C TYR A 64 9.96 -6.16 -11.65
N LYS A 65 9.49 -7.38 -11.34
CA LYS A 65 8.63 -8.20 -12.21
C LYS A 65 7.36 -7.46 -12.67
N TYR A 66 6.79 -6.62 -11.80
CA TYR A 66 5.59 -5.83 -12.06
C TYR A 66 5.79 -4.35 -11.73
N PRO A 67 5.01 -3.45 -12.37
CA PRO A 67 4.89 -2.06 -11.91
C PRO A 67 4.43 -2.02 -10.45
N LEU A 68 5.32 -1.55 -9.57
CA LEU A 68 5.06 -1.45 -8.15
C LEU A 68 5.31 -0.02 -7.68
N MET A 69 4.43 0.49 -6.85
CA MET A 69 4.50 1.83 -6.29
C MET A 69 4.61 1.76 -4.76
N GLU A 70 5.26 2.74 -4.16
CA GLU A 70 5.43 2.91 -2.72
C GLU A 70 4.73 4.20 -2.29
N LEU A 71 3.65 4.11 -1.52
CA LEU A 71 3.00 5.23 -0.84
C LEU A 71 3.78 5.58 0.44
N ARG A 72 3.89 6.87 0.79
CA ARG A 72 4.86 7.36 1.78
C ARG A 72 4.27 8.16 2.95
N PRO A 73 3.36 7.59 3.77
CA PRO A 73 2.98 8.19 5.06
C PRO A 73 4.10 8.01 6.09
N ILE A 74 4.93 9.03 6.35
CA ILE A 74 6.10 8.89 7.22
C ILE A 74 5.72 8.50 8.67
N PRO A 75 6.37 7.47 9.27
CA PRO A 75 7.50 6.67 8.75
C PRO A 75 7.13 5.41 7.94
N GLU A 76 5.85 5.07 7.88
CA GLU A 76 5.33 3.90 7.16
C GLU A 76 5.48 4.01 5.63
N ARG A 77 5.53 2.85 5.00
CA ARG A 77 5.53 2.68 3.55
C ARG A 77 4.55 1.61 3.19
N PHE A 78 3.76 1.84 2.16
CA PHE A 78 2.79 0.88 1.65
C PHE A 78 3.08 0.61 0.19
N PHE A 79 3.23 -0.67 -0.17
CA PHE A 79 3.36 -1.07 -1.56
C PHE A 79 1.98 -1.25 -2.17
N TYR A 80 1.82 -0.74 -3.38
CA TYR A 80 0.59 -0.89 -4.15
C TYR A 80 0.85 -1.06 -5.64
N ALA A 81 -0.10 -1.65 -6.35
CA ALA A 81 -0.09 -1.83 -7.79
C ALA A 81 -1.42 -1.39 -8.40
N SER A 82 -1.42 -1.00 -9.68
CA SER A 82 -2.65 -0.73 -10.42
C SER A 82 -3.30 -2.04 -10.88
N TRP A 83 -4.62 -2.05 -10.93
CA TRP A 83 -5.43 -3.20 -11.35
C TRP A 83 -6.69 -2.73 -12.07
N GLN A 84 -7.09 -3.43 -13.14
CA GLN A 84 -8.35 -3.17 -13.87
C GLN A 84 -8.59 -1.68 -14.24
N GLY A 85 -7.52 -0.92 -14.55
CA GLY A 85 -7.58 0.45 -15.04
C GLY A 85 -7.81 1.53 -13.96
N ASN A 86 -8.86 1.40 -13.14
CA ASN A 86 -9.23 2.41 -12.14
C ASN A 86 -9.09 1.96 -10.68
N LYS A 87 -8.49 0.79 -10.43
CA LYS A 87 -8.28 0.25 -9.09
C LYS A 87 -6.80 0.22 -8.74
N PHE A 88 -6.50 0.37 -7.46
CA PHE A 88 -5.19 0.09 -6.88
C PHE A 88 -5.33 -0.94 -5.78
N ILE A 89 -4.38 -1.86 -5.69
CA ILE A 89 -4.33 -2.88 -4.64
C ILE A 89 -3.21 -2.50 -3.68
N LEU A 90 -3.52 -2.27 -2.41
CA LEU A 90 -2.53 -2.14 -1.33
C LEU A 90 -2.14 -3.53 -0.84
N LEU A 91 -0.85 -3.87 -0.99
CA LEU A 91 -0.35 -5.24 -0.89
C LEU A 91 0.27 -5.53 0.48
N HIS A 92 1.10 -4.60 0.95
CA HIS A 92 1.95 -4.81 2.11
C HIS A 92 2.41 -3.47 2.66
N HIS A 93 2.70 -3.40 3.96
CA HIS A 93 3.24 -2.21 4.59
C HIS A 93 4.46 -2.53 5.45
N TYR A 94 5.32 -1.54 5.65
CA TYR A 94 6.44 -1.67 6.57
C TYR A 94 6.87 -0.32 7.14
N THR A 95 7.37 -0.34 8.38
CA THR A 95 7.99 0.83 9.00
C THR A 95 9.40 1.01 8.46
N LYS A 96 9.67 2.14 7.81
CA LYS A 96 10.99 2.41 7.24
C LYS A 96 12.03 2.69 8.33
N LYS A 97 13.04 1.80 8.46
CA LYS A 97 14.15 1.93 9.43
C LYS A 97 15.43 2.54 8.85
N GLN A 98 15.65 2.42 7.54
CA GLN A 98 16.85 2.91 6.85
C GLN A 98 16.46 3.75 5.62
N ASN A 99 17.40 4.55 5.07
CA ASN A 99 17.10 5.44 3.94
C ASN A 99 16.70 4.72 2.64
N LYS A 100 17.12 3.45 2.45
CA LYS A 100 16.78 2.64 1.28
C LYS A 100 15.49 1.83 1.51
N THR A 101 14.75 1.59 0.44
CA THR A 101 13.62 0.63 0.45
C THR A 101 14.19 -0.77 0.68
N ASP A 102 13.59 -1.53 1.59
CA ASP A 102 14.04 -2.86 1.94
C ASP A 102 13.61 -3.86 0.86
N ILE A 103 14.58 -4.53 0.23
CA ILE A 103 14.34 -5.47 -0.86
C ILE A 103 13.44 -6.63 -0.41
N LYS A 104 13.55 -7.05 0.86
CA LYS A 104 12.70 -8.13 1.40
C LYS A 104 11.24 -7.73 1.44
N GLU A 105 10.95 -6.49 1.82
CA GLU A 105 9.57 -5.99 1.89
C GLU A 105 8.99 -5.78 0.49
N VAL A 106 9.82 -5.39 -0.49
CA VAL A 106 9.41 -5.37 -1.90
C VAL A 106 9.08 -6.77 -2.41
N GLN A 107 9.89 -7.78 -2.06
CA GLN A 107 9.62 -9.15 -2.48
C GLN A 107 8.28 -9.66 -1.92
N LYS A 108 7.99 -9.43 -0.63
CA LYS A 108 6.68 -9.78 -0.06
C LYS A 108 5.51 -9.14 -0.80
N ALA A 109 5.65 -7.89 -1.22
CA ALA A 109 4.61 -7.21 -1.99
C ALA A 109 4.42 -7.83 -3.39
N LEU A 110 5.52 -8.22 -4.05
CA LEU A 110 5.47 -8.90 -5.35
C LEU A 110 4.84 -10.29 -5.23
N ASP A 111 5.17 -11.06 -4.19
CA ASP A 111 4.61 -12.40 -3.96
C ASP A 111 3.08 -12.32 -3.76
N LYS A 112 2.59 -11.32 -3.01
CA LYS A 112 1.16 -11.06 -2.86
C LYS A 112 0.49 -10.58 -4.14
N LEU A 113 1.19 -9.81 -4.97
CA LEU A 113 0.66 -9.37 -6.25
C LEU A 113 0.55 -10.55 -7.24
N ASP A 114 1.51 -11.47 -7.20
CA ASP A 114 1.44 -12.74 -7.93
C ASP A 114 0.21 -13.55 -7.50
N ASP A 115 0.05 -13.80 -6.20
CA ASP A 115 -1.12 -14.49 -5.65
C ASP A 115 -2.44 -13.81 -6.07
N TRP A 116 -2.51 -12.47 -5.97
CA TRP A 116 -3.69 -11.74 -6.39
C TRP A 116 -4.03 -11.98 -7.86
N TYR A 117 -3.04 -11.91 -8.74
CA TYR A 117 -3.25 -12.14 -10.17
C TYR A 117 -3.62 -13.59 -10.49
N GLU A 118 -3.09 -14.56 -9.76
CA GLU A 118 -3.47 -15.97 -9.90
C GLU A 118 -4.94 -16.20 -9.52
N ARG A 119 -5.42 -15.57 -8.43
CA ARG A 119 -6.80 -15.77 -7.94
C ARG A 119 -7.84 -14.88 -8.62
N LYS A 120 -7.48 -13.65 -9.02
CA LYS A 120 -8.42 -12.61 -9.47
C LYS A 120 -8.22 -12.16 -10.91
N GLY A 121 -7.14 -12.59 -11.57
CA GLY A 121 -6.75 -12.12 -12.90
C GLY A 121 -6.09 -10.73 -12.88
N ARG A 122 -5.54 -10.33 -14.03
CA ARG A 122 -4.85 -9.04 -14.21
C ARG A 122 -5.78 -7.93 -14.67
#